data_AF-A0A7V9WN90-F1
#
_entry.id   AF-A0A7V9WN90-F1
#
_cell.length_a   1.000
_cell.length_b   1.000
_cell.length_c   1.000
_cell.angle_alpha   90.00
_cell.angle_beta   90.00
_cell.angle_gamma   90.00
#
_symmetry.space_group_name_H-M   'P 1'
#
loop_
_entity.id
_entity.type
_entity.pdbx_description
1 polymer ?
#
loop_
_entity_poly.entity_id
_entity_poly.type
_entity_poly.pdbx_seq_one_letter_code
_entity_poly.pdbx_strand_id
1 'polypeptide(L)'
;MQDDTQSEASASADEHKKKDEEAEETIKALEDDPPKDLDDWPDDQAKYKTFGGPDGETGYEEGATAKLGAADVRHHEDGSVSVGGEKVDDPDEYKGDPIPGGPTDPNTPKVSGEQDLTGDSDSDDSESEDSTDSDDSDSDDSDKN
;
A
#
# COMPACT_ATOMS: atom_id res chain seq x y z
N MET A 1 8.90 -8.97 48.63
CA MET A 1 9.50 -9.89 47.64
C MET A 1 9.09 -9.43 46.24
N GLN A 2 9.53 -8.24 45.83
CA GLN A 2 9.28 -7.64 44.51
C GLN A 2 10.60 -7.15 43.86
N ASP A 3 11.74 -7.48 44.47
CA ASP A 3 13.07 -6.99 44.06
C ASP A 3 13.81 -7.99 43.13
N ASP A 4 13.52 -9.29 43.23
CA ASP A 4 14.23 -10.32 42.44
C ASP A 4 13.93 -10.25 40.93
N THR A 5 12.71 -9.91 40.53
CA THR A 5 12.30 -9.92 39.11
C THR A 5 12.88 -8.77 38.29
N GLN A 6 13.20 -7.63 38.91
CA GLN A 6 13.81 -6.48 38.23
C GLN A 6 15.31 -6.71 37.98
N SER A 7 15.97 -7.48 38.86
CA SER A 7 17.38 -7.83 38.72
C SER A 7 17.61 -8.86 37.60
N GLU A 8 16.72 -9.84 37.43
CA GLU A 8 16.82 -10.84 36.34
C GLU A 8 16.52 -10.25 34.96
N ALA A 9 15.54 -9.33 34.86
CA ALA A 9 15.21 -8.67 33.61
C ALA A 9 16.35 -7.75 33.12
N SER A 10 17.00 -7.04 34.05
CA SER A 10 18.16 -6.19 33.73
C SER A 10 19.38 -7.03 33.33
N ALA A 11 19.66 -8.11 34.07
CA ALA A 11 20.74 -9.04 33.74
C ALA A 11 20.54 -9.72 32.37
N SER A 12 19.30 -10.11 32.04
CA SER A 12 18.99 -10.66 30.71
C SER A 12 19.15 -9.62 29.61
N ALA A 13 18.78 -8.35 29.85
CA ALA A 13 18.95 -7.28 28.88
C ALA A 13 20.43 -6.97 28.60
N ASP A 14 21.29 -6.99 29.62
CA ASP A 14 22.74 -6.85 29.45
C ASP A 14 23.35 -8.04 28.69
N GLU A 15 22.89 -9.27 28.98
CA GLU A 15 23.36 -10.46 28.26
C GLU A 15 22.92 -10.47 26.79
N HIS A 16 21.71 -10.02 26.50
CA HIS A 16 21.21 -9.87 25.13
C HIS A 16 22.00 -8.83 24.34
N LYS A 17 22.24 -7.64 24.92
CA LYS A 17 23.07 -6.60 24.27
C LYS A 17 24.45 -7.12 23.92
N LYS A 18 25.09 -7.86 24.83
CA LYS A 18 26.41 -8.42 24.58
C LYS A 18 26.40 -9.42 23.42
N LYS A 19 25.37 -10.28 23.33
CA LYS A 19 25.21 -11.21 22.20
C LYS A 19 24.89 -10.49 20.90
N ASP A 20 24.14 -9.40 20.94
CA ASP A 20 23.92 -8.52 19.79
C ASP A 20 25.22 -7.88 19.29
N GLU A 21 26.07 -7.39 20.20
CA GLU A 21 27.37 -6.80 19.85
C GLU A 21 28.34 -7.84 19.25
N GLU A 22 28.43 -9.05 19.83
CA GLU A 22 29.21 -10.15 19.25
C GLU A 22 28.66 -10.61 17.90
N ALA A 23 27.34 -10.64 17.74
CA ALA A 23 26.67 -10.97 16.48
C ALA A 23 26.96 -9.93 15.38
N GLU A 24 27.04 -8.65 15.73
CA GLU A 24 27.39 -7.59 14.78
C GLU A 24 28.87 -7.66 14.36
N GLU A 25 29.77 -7.97 15.29
CA GLU A 25 31.19 -8.12 14.98
C GLU A 25 31.46 -9.33 14.06
N THR A 26 30.80 -10.46 14.33
CA THR A 26 30.91 -11.67 13.51
C THR A 26 30.37 -11.47 12.10
N ILE A 27 29.19 -10.86 11.95
CA ILE A 27 28.66 -10.50 10.63
C ILE A 27 29.57 -9.51 9.90
N LYS A 28 30.10 -8.50 10.59
CA LYS A 28 31.04 -7.55 9.97
C LYS A 28 32.32 -8.21 9.47
N ALA A 29 32.82 -9.24 10.15
CA ALA A 29 34.00 -10.00 9.70
C ALA A 29 33.70 -10.86 8.47
N LEU A 30 32.49 -11.42 8.39
CA LEU A 30 32.03 -12.23 7.27
C LEU A 30 31.68 -11.40 6.02
N GLU A 31 31.64 -10.06 6.13
CA GLU A 31 31.24 -9.17 5.01
C GLU A 31 32.32 -9.15 3.93
N ASP A 32 33.60 -9.25 4.34
CA ASP A 32 34.75 -9.24 3.45
C ASP A 32 34.99 -10.62 2.79
N ASP A 33 34.70 -11.72 3.50
CA ASP A 33 34.86 -13.10 3.01
C ASP A 33 33.73 -14.01 3.48
N PRO A 34 32.58 -14.03 2.77
CA PRO A 34 31.42 -14.81 3.18
C PRO A 34 31.62 -16.32 2.90
N PRO A 35 31.17 -17.19 3.82
CA PRO A 35 31.28 -18.64 3.66
C PRO A 35 30.45 -19.13 2.48
N LYS A 36 31.03 -20.05 1.70
CA LYS A 36 30.38 -20.67 0.53
C LYS A 36 29.44 -21.80 0.91
N ASP A 37 29.77 -22.50 1.98
CA ASP A 37 29.01 -23.63 2.50
C ASP A 37 28.10 -23.17 3.64
N LEU A 38 26.85 -23.66 3.64
CA LEU A 38 25.82 -23.26 4.62
C LEU A 38 26.18 -23.65 6.05
N ASP A 39 26.98 -24.70 6.24
CA ASP A 39 27.40 -25.19 7.54
C ASP A 39 28.48 -24.30 8.19
N ASP A 40 29.20 -23.49 7.40
CA ASP A 40 30.21 -22.54 7.89
C ASP A 40 29.61 -21.18 8.27
N TRP A 41 28.29 -21.01 8.09
CA TRP A 41 27.57 -19.83 8.56
C TRP A 41 27.32 -19.91 10.07
N PRO A 42 27.41 -18.80 10.80
CA PRO A 42 27.13 -18.78 12.23
C PRO A 42 25.74 -19.34 12.55
N ASP A 43 25.63 -20.13 13.62
CA ASP A 43 24.38 -20.70 14.13
C ASP A 43 23.81 -19.98 15.36
N ASP A 44 24.49 -18.92 15.80
CA ASP A 44 24.11 -18.06 16.91
C ASP A 44 23.33 -16.80 16.45
N GLN A 45 23.25 -15.78 17.30
CA GLN A 45 22.46 -14.56 17.05
C GLN A 45 22.91 -13.81 15.79
N ALA A 46 24.17 -13.99 15.37
CA ALA A 46 24.70 -13.51 14.10
C ALA A 46 23.91 -13.98 12.88
N LYS A 47 23.34 -15.19 12.90
CA LYS A 47 22.50 -15.72 11.80
C LYS A 47 21.33 -14.79 11.42
N TYR A 48 20.84 -13.99 12.37
CA TYR A 48 19.70 -13.09 12.16
C TYR A 48 20.11 -11.64 11.90
N LYS A 49 21.41 -11.32 11.95
CA LYS A 49 21.94 -10.01 11.59
C LYS A 49 22.22 -10.00 10.08
N THR A 50 21.86 -8.91 9.41
CA THR A 50 21.96 -8.77 7.95
C THR A 50 23.29 -8.12 7.55
N PHE A 51 23.76 -8.45 6.34
CA PHE A 51 24.86 -7.75 5.68
C PHE A 51 24.32 -6.53 4.95
N GLY A 52 25.02 -5.41 5.09
CA GLY A 52 24.51 -4.10 4.71
C GLY A 52 23.89 -3.41 5.91
N GLY A 53 24.35 -2.20 6.20
CA GLY A 53 23.77 -1.29 7.21
C GLY A 53 22.28 -1.00 6.93
N PRO A 54 21.65 -0.04 7.63
CA PRO A 54 20.19 0.11 7.68
C PRO A 54 19.56 0.01 6.28
N ASP A 55 19.06 -1.18 5.97
CA ASP A 55 18.42 -1.51 4.70
C ASP A 55 17.04 -0.84 4.75
N GLY A 56 17.01 0.47 4.46
CA GLY A 56 15.80 1.27 4.60
C GLY A 56 15.95 2.77 4.88
N GLU A 57 17.14 3.39 4.77
CA GLU A 57 17.20 4.86 4.89
C GLU A 57 16.50 5.60 3.73
N THR A 58 16.31 4.94 2.59
CA THR A 58 15.40 5.43 1.55
C THR A 58 14.05 4.76 1.73
N GLY A 59 13.05 5.51 2.20
CA GLY A 59 11.66 5.03 2.21
C GLY A 59 11.21 4.59 0.82
N TYR A 60 10.10 3.86 0.73
CA TYR A 60 9.47 3.48 -0.54
C TYR A 60 9.20 4.67 -1.49
N GLU A 61 9.27 5.90 -0.99
CA GLU A 61 9.19 7.13 -1.78
C GLU A 61 10.52 7.54 -2.46
N GLU A 62 11.66 7.14 -1.92
CA GLU A 62 12.97 7.69 -2.28
C GLU A 62 13.86 6.65 -2.98
N GLY A 63 13.38 6.05 -4.07
CA GLY A 63 14.12 5.00 -4.78
C GLY A 63 13.66 4.74 -6.21
N ALA A 64 13.86 3.51 -6.68
CA ALA A 64 13.41 3.08 -8.01
C ALA A 64 11.89 3.23 -8.21
N THR A 65 11.14 3.25 -7.12
CA THR A 65 9.70 3.44 -6.99
C THR A 65 9.26 4.91 -7.09
N ALA A 66 10.16 5.89 -7.00
CA ALA A 66 9.82 7.32 -7.16
C ALA A 66 9.20 7.64 -8.54
N LYS A 67 9.49 6.79 -9.55
CA LYS A 67 8.93 6.90 -10.90
C LYS A 67 7.54 6.29 -11.03
N LEU A 68 7.04 5.61 -10.00
CA LEU A 68 5.72 4.97 -9.98
C LEU A 68 4.60 5.91 -9.53
N GLY A 69 4.92 7.18 -9.22
CA GLY A 69 3.95 8.19 -8.77
C GLY A 69 3.77 8.20 -7.24
N ALA A 70 2.92 9.10 -6.75
CA ALA A 70 2.62 9.18 -5.32
C ALA A 70 1.99 7.85 -4.83
N ALA A 71 2.47 7.32 -3.71
CA ALA A 71 2.09 5.99 -3.21
C ALA A 71 0.59 5.85 -2.89
N ASP A 72 -0.13 6.97 -2.77
CA ASP A 72 -1.54 7.04 -2.38
C ASP A 72 -2.50 7.42 -3.52
N VAL A 73 -2.10 7.27 -4.79
CA VAL A 73 -3.00 7.48 -5.94
C VAL A 73 -4.01 6.33 -6.01
N ARG A 74 -5.31 6.66 -6.00
CA ARG A 74 -6.41 5.71 -6.21
C ARG A 74 -7.30 6.20 -7.35
N HIS A 75 -7.54 5.31 -8.32
CA HIS A 75 -8.53 5.53 -9.37
C HIS A 75 -9.87 4.95 -8.92
N HIS A 76 -10.93 5.74 -9.05
CA HIS A 76 -12.29 5.36 -8.68
C HIS A 76 -13.09 4.97 -9.93
N GLU A 77 -14.20 4.26 -9.71
CA GLU A 77 -15.09 3.81 -10.80
C GLU A 77 -15.78 4.97 -11.54
N ASP A 78 -15.92 6.12 -10.88
CA ASP A 78 -16.46 7.35 -11.46
C ASP A 78 -15.43 8.13 -12.30
N GLY A 79 -14.26 7.55 -12.57
CA GLY A 79 -13.19 8.20 -13.34
C GLY A 79 -12.38 9.23 -12.55
N SER A 80 -12.73 9.46 -11.28
CA SER A 80 -11.97 10.38 -10.44
C SER A 80 -10.71 9.76 -9.87
N VAL A 81 -9.75 10.62 -9.57
CA VAL A 81 -8.49 10.22 -8.93
C VAL A 81 -8.40 10.88 -7.55
N SER A 82 -7.92 10.13 -6.57
CA SER A 82 -7.57 10.69 -5.25
C SER A 82 -6.12 10.43 -4.92
N VAL A 83 -5.44 11.43 -4.37
CA VAL A 83 -4.06 11.33 -3.89
C VAL A 83 -4.06 11.64 -2.40
N GLY A 84 -3.58 10.71 -1.57
CA GLY A 84 -3.56 10.89 -0.11
C GLY A 84 -4.96 10.98 0.52
N GLY A 85 -5.99 10.52 -0.19
CA GLY A 85 -7.40 10.59 0.25
C GLY A 85 -8.14 11.86 -0.18
N GLU A 86 -7.49 12.81 -0.87
CA GLU A 86 -8.12 14.01 -1.43
C GLU A 86 -8.34 13.84 -2.94
N LYS A 87 -9.52 14.21 -3.44
CA LYS A 87 -9.89 14.10 -4.86
C LYS A 87 -9.21 15.23 -5.64
N VAL A 88 -8.50 14.91 -6.71
CA VAL A 88 -7.80 15.90 -7.53
C VAL A 88 -8.77 16.58 -8.50
N ASP A 89 -8.49 17.84 -8.83
CA ASP A 89 -9.28 18.61 -9.80
C ASP A 89 -9.13 18.10 -11.23
N ASP A 90 -7.93 17.63 -11.60
CA ASP A 90 -7.63 17.11 -12.94
C ASP A 90 -7.20 15.63 -12.84
N PRO A 91 -8.14 14.68 -13.02
CA PRO A 91 -7.83 13.25 -12.98
C PRO A 91 -7.10 12.75 -14.23
N ASP A 92 -7.12 13.50 -15.34
CA ASP A 92 -6.52 13.07 -16.60
C ASP A 92 -4.99 13.12 -16.57
N GLU A 93 -4.40 14.01 -15.77
CA GLU A 93 -2.93 14.05 -15.54
C GLU A 93 -2.37 12.75 -14.94
N TYR A 94 -3.22 11.94 -14.32
CA TYR A 94 -2.84 10.65 -13.72
C TYR A 94 -3.12 9.45 -14.64
N LYS A 95 -3.70 9.68 -15.82
CA LYS A 95 -3.88 8.66 -16.86
C LYS A 95 -2.65 8.65 -17.76
N GLY A 96 -2.08 7.47 -17.99
CA GLY A 96 -0.96 7.31 -18.94
C GLY A 96 -1.42 7.37 -20.39
N ASP A 97 -0.47 7.59 -21.30
CA ASP A 97 -0.72 7.53 -22.75
C ASP A 97 -1.33 6.16 -23.14
N PRO A 98 -2.34 6.13 -24.03
CA PRO A 98 -2.89 4.88 -24.53
C PRO A 98 -1.83 3.96 -25.16
N ILE A 99 -1.89 2.68 -24.82
CA ILE A 99 -1.00 1.67 -25.39
C ILE A 99 -1.36 1.48 -26.87
N PRO A 100 -0.40 1.62 -27.82
CA PRO A 100 -0.69 1.47 -29.25
C PRO A 100 -1.32 0.12 -29.59
N GLY A 101 -2.42 0.12 -30.34
CA GLY A 101 -3.22 -1.06 -30.68
C GLY A 101 -4.06 -1.61 -29.52
N GLY A 102 -4.11 -0.92 -28.38
CA GLY A 102 -4.93 -1.27 -27.22
C GLY A 102 -6.38 -0.78 -27.35
N PRO A 103 -7.26 -1.23 -26.44
CA PRO A 103 -8.68 -0.81 -26.44
C PRO A 103 -8.88 0.67 -26.12
N THR A 104 -7.86 1.34 -25.58
CA THR A 104 -7.84 2.79 -25.30
C THR A 104 -7.14 3.60 -26.38
N ASP A 105 -6.54 2.96 -27.40
CA ASP A 105 -5.87 3.68 -28.50
C ASP A 105 -6.90 4.17 -29.53
N PRO A 106 -6.96 5.50 -29.80
CA PRO A 106 -7.91 6.08 -30.75
C PRO A 106 -7.72 5.59 -32.20
N ASN A 107 -6.57 4.99 -32.53
CA ASN A 107 -6.26 4.47 -33.85
C ASN A 107 -6.54 2.96 -33.99
N THR A 108 -6.97 2.29 -32.91
CA THR A 108 -7.26 0.85 -32.96
C THR A 108 -8.52 0.58 -33.81
N PRO A 109 -8.43 -0.32 -34.82
CA PRO A 109 -9.59 -0.67 -35.63
C PRO A 109 -10.61 -1.46 -34.81
N LYS A 110 -11.83 -0.92 -34.67
CA LYS A 110 -12.92 -1.55 -33.92
C LYS A 110 -13.33 -2.88 -34.56
N VAL A 111 -13.10 -4.01 -33.91
CA VAL A 111 -13.65 -5.31 -34.34
C VAL A 111 -15.08 -5.47 -33.84
N SER A 112 -15.94 -6.12 -34.64
CA SER A 112 -17.34 -6.31 -34.24
C SER A 112 -17.44 -7.23 -33.02
N GLY A 113 -17.93 -6.69 -31.89
CA GLY A 113 -18.12 -7.42 -30.64
C GLY A 113 -17.27 -6.92 -29.46
N GLU A 114 -16.35 -5.97 -29.67
CA GLU A 114 -15.62 -5.32 -28.58
C GLU A 114 -16.38 -4.12 -28.00
N GLN A 115 -16.21 -3.87 -26.70
CA GLN A 115 -16.67 -2.63 -26.08
C GLN A 115 -15.70 -1.50 -26.47
N ASP A 116 -16.25 -0.44 -27.03
CA ASP A 116 -15.48 0.73 -27.45
C ASP A 116 -15.13 1.57 -26.21
N LEU A 117 -13.88 1.47 -25.76
CA LEU A 117 -13.36 2.20 -24.60
C LEU A 117 -12.50 3.41 -25.00
N THR A 118 -12.54 3.79 -26.27
CA THR A 118 -11.83 4.95 -26.82
C THR A 118 -12.53 6.28 -26.53
N GLY A 119 -13.77 6.23 -26.01
CA GLY A 119 -14.58 7.38 -25.64
C GLY A 119 -14.50 7.70 -24.16
N ASP A 120 -14.30 8.99 -23.87
CA ASP A 120 -14.50 9.60 -22.57
C ASP A 120 -15.89 9.24 -22.05
N SER A 121 -15.94 8.48 -20.95
CA SER A 121 -17.20 7.97 -20.38
C SER A 121 -17.93 9.02 -19.54
N ASP A 122 -17.77 10.32 -19.86
CA ASP A 122 -18.54 11.45 -19.33
C ASP A 122 -19.89 11.61 -20.06
N SER A 123 -20.59 10.50 -20.28
CA SER A 123 -22.01 10.59 -20.63
C SER A 123 -22.78 10.82 -19.33
N ASP A 124 -22.92 12.10 -18.99
CA ASP A 124 -23.92 12.66 -18.07
C ASP A 124 -25.28 11.98 -18.33
N ASP A 125 -25.59 10.96 -17.53
CA ASP A 125 -26.93 10.36 -17.46
C ASP A 125 -27.79 11.30 -16.61
N SER A 126 -28.25 12.35 -17.28
CA SER A 126 -29.21 13.32 -16.77
C SER A 126 -30.42 12.62 -16.14
N GLU A 127 -30.60 12.88 -14.84
CA GLU A 127 -31.88 13.14 -14.17
C GLU A 127 -32.98 12.05 -14.32
N SER A 128 -32.90 10.97 -13.53
CA SER A 128 -34.12 10.21 -13.17
C SER A 128 -34.74 10.81 -11.91
N GLU A 129 -35.61 11.78 -12.12
CA GLU A 129 -36.55 12.36 -11.16
C GLU A 129 -37.51 11.29 -10.58
N ASP A 130 -37.07 10.54 -9.57
CA ASP A 130 -37.99 9.71 -8.77
C ASP A 130 -38.83 10.63 -7.87
N SER A 131 -40.03 10.88 -8.36
CA SER A 131 -41.01 11.78 -7.78
C SER A 131 -41.48 11.21 -6.44
N THR A 132 -41.17 11.92 -5.36
CA THR A 132 -41.77 11.69 -4.05
C THR A 132 -43.26 12.02 -4.10
N ASP A 133 -44.09 11.04 -4.44
CA ASP A 133 -45.54 11.13 -4.29
C ASP A 133 -45.88 10.92 -2.80
N SER A 134 -45.96 12.04 -2.09
CA SER A 134 -46.61 12.11 -0.78
C SER A 134 -48.12 12.06 -1.01
N ASP A 135 -48.73 10.90 -0.83
CA ASP A 135 -50.17 10.83 -0.57
C ASP A 135 -50.40 10.75 0.95
N ASP A 136 -50.63 11.93 1.48
CA ASP A 136 -51.22 12.22 2.78
C ASP A 136 -52.69 11.74 2.77
N SER A 137 -53.05 10.80 3.64
CA SER A 137 -54.44 10.57 4.06
C SER A 137 -54.50 9.91 5.44
N ASP A 138 -54.49 10.79 6.43
CA ASP A 138 -55.28 10.80 7.67
C ASP A 138 -56.28 9.64 7.86
N SER A 139 -56.16 8.88 8.95
CA SER A 139 -57.32 8.47 9.79
C SER A 139 -56.87 7.83 11.12
N ASP A 140 -56.93 8.65 12.18
CA ASP A 140 -57.57 8.38 13.48
C ASP A 140 -57.96 6.91 13.80
N ASP A 141 -57.46 6.34 14.91
CA ASP A 141 -58.30 5.95 16.07
C ASP A 141 -57.53 5.11 17.13
N SER A 142 -57.43 5.70 18.32
CA SER A 142 -57.49 5.09 19.67
C SER A 142 -56.74 3.80 20.03
N ASP A 143 -55.74 3.92 20.91
CA ASP A 143 -55.68 3.02 22.07
C ASP A 143 -55.13 3.71 23.32
N LYS A 144 -55.98 3.81 24.33
CA LYS A 144 -55.76 4.45 25.63
C LYS A 144 -55.94 3.39 26.71
N ASN A 145 -54.84 3.13 27.42
CA ASN A 145 -54.74 2.62 28.81
C ASN A 145 -55.23 1.20 29.13
#